data_AF-A0A5J4FAD8-F1
#
_entry.id   AF-A0A5J4FAD8-F1
#
_cell.length_a   1.000
_cell.length_b   1.000
_cell.length_c   1.000
_cell.angle_alpha   90.00
_cell.angle_beta   90.00
_cell.angle_gamma   90.00
#
_symmetry.space_group_name_H-M   'P 1'
#
loop_
_entity.id
_entity.type
_entity.pdbx_description
1 polymer ?
#
loop_
_entity_poly.entity_id
_entity_poly.type
_entity_poly.pdbx_seq_one_letter_code
_entity_poly.pdbx_strand_id
1 'polypeptide(L)' 'MSTEQQARALMMRHHHAVKNRQQSMLDRSASEIGIDNDNGSGETVQRRFSADFSSQTYDRSGATLS' A
#
# COMPACT_ATOMS: atom_id res chain seq x y z
N MET A 1 -25.18 15.02 7.88
CA MET A 1 -23.73 14.83 7.66
C MET A 1 -23.00 15.43 8.84
N SER A 2 -22.49 14.60 9.76
CA SER A 2 -21.73 15.09 10.91
C SER A 2 -20.34 15.60 10.46
N THR A 3 -19.72 16.45 11.29
CA THR A 3 -18.35 16.95 11.07
C THR A 3 -17.34 15.81 10.94
N GLU A 4 -17.51 14.74 11.71
CA GLU A 4 -16.71 13.51 11.64
C GLU A 4 -16.85 12.81 10.28
N GLN A 5 -18.07 12.70 9.74
CA GLN A 5 -18.30 12.12 8.41
C GLN A 5 -17.62 12.95 7.31
N GLN A 6 -17.62 14.28 7.43
CA GLN A 6 -16.90 15.15 6.49
C GLN A 6 -15.38 14.98 6.60
N ALA A 7 -14.83 14.93 7.82
CA ALA A 7 -13.40 14.70 8.04
C ALA A 7 -12.96 13.34 7.47
N ARG A 8 -13.74 12.29 7.71
CA ARG A 8 -13.51 10.95 7.15
C ARG A 8 -13.56 10.97 5.62
N ALA A 9 -14.54 11.62 5.02
CA ALA A 9 -14.65 11.72 3.57
C ALA A 9 -13.44 12.44 2.95
N LEU A 10 -12.95 13.52 3.58
CA LEU A 10 -11.78 14.26 3.14
C LEU A 10 -10.51 13.41 3.24
N MET A 11 -10.31 12.72 4.37
CA MET A 11 -9.18 11.81 4.57
C MET A 11 -9.18 10.67 3.55
N MET A 12 -10.33 10.02 3.33
CA MET A 12 -10.47 8.94 2.35
C MET A 12 -10.19 9.45 0.93
N ARG A 13 -10.72 10.62 0.55
CA ARG A 13 -10.46 11.22 -0.76
C ARG A 13 -8.96 11.47 -0.97
N HIS A 14 -8.29 12.03 0.03
CA HIS A 14 -6.85 12.27 -0.02
C HIS A 14 -6.07 10.95 -0.14
N HIS A 15 -6.43 9.95 0.67
CA HIS A 15 -5.83 8.62 0.62
C HIS A 15 -5.95 7.99 -0.77
N HIS A 16 -7.14 8.03 -1.38
CA HIS A 16 -7.35 7.53 -2.74
C HIS A 16 -6.50 8.28 -3.78
N ALA A 17 -6.40 9.62 -3.68
CA ALA A 17 -5.59 10.42 -4.60
C ALA A 17 -4.10 10.04 -4.53
N VAL A 18 -3.56 9.84 -3.32
CA VAL A 18 -2.17 9.41 -3.12
C VAL A 18 -1.96 7.99 -3.65
N LYS A 19 -2.86 7.05 -3.33
CA LYS A 19 -2.78 5.66 -3.81
C LYS A 19 -2.79 5.60 -5.34
N ASN A 20 -3.73 6.30 -5.98
CA ASN A 20 -3.86 6.30 -7.44
C ASN A 20 -2.61 6.88 -8.12
N ARG A 21 -2.03 7.94 -7.53
CA ARG A 21 -0.77 8.50 -8.02
C ARG A 21 0.38 7.51 -7.91
N GLN A 22 0.52 6.85 -6.76
CA GLN A 22 1.57 5.85 -6.54
C GLN A 22 1.43 4.69 -7.52
N GLN A 23 0.21 4.17 -7.69
CA GLN A 23 -0.08 3.08 -8.63
C GLN A 23 0.28 3.49 -10.06
N SER A 24 -0.15 4.66 -10.52
CA SER A 24 0.17 5.13 -11.87
C SER A 24 1.67 5.28 -12.13
N MET A 25 2.48 5.66 -11.12
CA MET A 25 3.93 5.72 -11.29
C MET A 25 4.54 4.33 -11.40
N LEU A 26 4.11 3.39 -10.55
CA LEU A 26 4.58 2.01 -10.60
C LEU A 26 4.22 1.33 -11.91
N ASP A 27 2.99 1.52 -12.40
CA ASP A 27 2.54 0.92 -13.66
C ASP A 27 3.39 1.44 -14.84
N ARG A 28 3.72 2.73 -14.86
CA ARG A 28 4.63 3.31 -15.87
C ARG A 28 6.03 2.70 -15.78
N SER A 29 6.64 2.67 -14.60
CA SER A 29 7.98 2.09 -14.44
C SER A 29 8.01 0.58 -14.74
N ALA A 30 6.95 -0.16 -14.42
CA ALA A 30 6.83 -1.57 -14.77
C ALA A 30 6.79 -1.77 -16.29
N SER A 31 6.05 -0.92 -17.01
CA SER A 31 6.00 -0.95 -18.47
C SER A 31 7.34 -0.61 -19.12
N GLU A 32 8.13 0.30 -18.53
CA GLU A 32 9.47 0.65 -19.00
C GLU A 32 10.48 -0.49 -18.87
N ILE A 33 10.35 -1.32 -17.82
CA ILE A 33 11.25 -2.44 -17.53
C ILE A 33 10.79 -3.75 -18.22
N GLY A 34 9.65 -3.71 -18.92
CA GLY A 34 9.08 -4.88 -19.61
C GLY A 34 8.49 -5.91 -18.65
N ILE A 35 8.02 -5.49 -17.48
CA ILE A 35 7.32 -6.35 -16.52
C ILE A 35 5.83 -6.33 -16.89
N ASP A 36 5.32 -7.46 -17.37
CA ASP A 36 3.89 -7.63 -17.63
C ASP A 36 3.09 -7.58 -16.32
N ASN A 37 2.22 -6.58 -16.21
CA ASN A 37 1.29 -6.37 -15.09
C ASN A 37 0.13 -7.39 -15.05
N ASP A 38 0.28 -8.55 -15.70
CA ASP A 38 -0.79 -9.56 -15.89
C ASP A 38 -1.23 -10.21 -14.56
N ASN A 39 -0.41 -10.08 -13.51
CA ASN A 39 -0.67 -10.69 -12.19
C ASN A 39 -1.30 -9.74 -11.16
N GLY A 40 -2.15 -8.80 -11.60
CA GLY A 40 -3.00 -8.03 -10.70
C GLY A 40 -2.24 -7.09 -9.75
N SER A 41 -1.71 -6.00 -10.29
CA SER A 41 -1.10 -4.90 -9.51
C SER A 41 -2.11 -4.08 -8.67
N GLY A 42 -3.34 -4.58 -8.47
CA GLY A 42 -4.48 -3.79 -7.98
C GLY A 42 -4.72 -3.79 -6.47
N GLU A 43 -4.21 -4.76 -5.70
CA GLU A 43 -4.69 -4.90 -4.31
C GLU A 43 -3.93 -4.01 -3.32
N THR A 44 -2.60 -3.93 -3.37
CA THR A 44 -1.83 -3.05 -2.47
C THR A 44 -0.45 -2.67 -3.02
N VAL A 45 -0.22 -1.37 -3.24
CA VAL A 45 1.04 -0.73 -3.68
C VAL A 45 2.27 -1.20 -2.88
N GLN A 46 2.09 -1.61 -1.62
CA GLN A 46 3.18 -1.98 -0.70
C GLN A 46 3.22 -3.47 -0.31
N ARG A 47 2.30 -4.33 -0.78
CA ARG A 47 2.28 -5.73 -0.36
C ARG A 47 2.90 -6.66 -1.40
N ARG A 48 4.21 -6.49 -1.59
CA ARG A 48 5.09 -7.57 -2.04
C ARG A 48 6.36 -7.57 -1.19
N PHE A 49 6.20 -7.58 0.14
CA PHE A 49 7.18 -8.30 0.94
C PHE A 49 6.83 -9.77 0.75
N SER A 50 7.75 -10.57 0.20
CA SER A 50 7.62 -12.03 0.23
C SER A 50 7.17 -12.43 1.63
N ALA A 51 6.18 -13.31 1.76
CA ALA A 51 5.66 -13.72 3.07
C ALA A 51 6.81 -14.13 4.03
N ASP A 52 7.86 -14.72 3.47
CA ASP A 52 9.12 -15.07 4.14
C ASP A 52 9.88 -13.89 4.76
N PHE A 53 9.86 -12.70 4.15
CA PHE A 53 10.56 -11.53 4.69
C PHE A 53 9.84 -10.98 5.93
N SER A 54 8.51 -11.03 5.94
CA SER A 54 7.70 -10.52 7.07
C SER A 54 7.77 -11.40 8.32
N SER A 55 7.87 -12.73 8.17
CA SER A 55 8.06 -13.65 9.29
C SER A 55 9.48 -13.57 9.88
N GLN A 56 10.48 -13.23 9.06
CA GLN A 56 11.87 -13.18 9.47
C GLN A 56 12.31 -11.83 10.05
N THR A 57 11.66 -10.72 9.66
CA THR A 57 12.01 -9.37 10.14
C THR A 57 11.13 -8.84 11.27
N TYR A 58 9.95 -9.44 11.48
CA TYR A 58 9.04 -9.08 12.57
C TYR A 58 8.82 -10.25 13.53
N ASP A 59 9.89 -10.75 14.13
CA ASP A 59 9.78 -11.45 15.40
C ASP A 59 9.60 -10.41 16.54
N ARG A 60 8.34 -10.19 16.95
CA ARG A 60 8.00 -9.35 18.11
C ARG A 60 7.90 -10.16 19.42
N SER A 61 8.43 -11.37 19.48
CA SER A 61 8.37 -12.20 20.69
C SER A 61 9.15 -11.67 21.89
N GLY A 62 9.98 -10.62 21.72
CA GLY A 62 10.78 -10.01 22.80
C GLY A 62 10.39 -8.60 23.24
N ALA A 63 9.35 -7.97 22.68
CA ALA A 63 8.97 -6.61 23.07
C ALA A 63 8.05 -6.64 24.31
N THR A 64 8.61 -6.98 25.48
CA THR A 64 7.97 -6.67 26.75
C THR A 64 8.04 -5.16 26.95
N LEU A 65 6.91 -4.51 27.17
CA LEU A 65 6.85 -3.12 27.61
C LEU A 65 7.59 -3.00 28.95
N SER A 66 8.70 -2.24 28.98
CA SER A 66 9.32 -1.75 30.21
C SER A 66 9.48 -0.25 30.15
#